data_AF-A0A0B4EST9-F1
#
_entry.id   AF-A0A0B4EST9-F1
#
_cell.length_a   1.000
_cell.length_b   1.000
_cell.length_c   1.000
_cell.angle_alpha   90.00
_cell.angle_beta   90.00
_cell.angle_gamma   90.00
#
_symmetry.space_group_name_H-M   'P 1'
#
loop_
_entity.id
_entity.type
_entity.pdbx_description
1 polymer ?
#
loop_
_entity_poly.entity_id
_entity_poly.type
_entity_poly.pdbx_seq_one_letter_code
_entity_poly.pdbx_strand_id
1 'polypeptide(L)'
;MPFQTLARQTVALCLLALPVAAQETLVVTTAADSGEGSLRAALEQASGQAAPATIVIFAEGDIAIEETLTYSGQAPLSLFGNATRINAQRDVTLLSLTGGADLYMRNIRLEGPGGWDLENRSAGPAGKGLFVVLRADQTGTQSVELENVQVTGTAGHGIHVTDCFQVEDCGADAGGQDGSAASILLRLNAVEVLGAGRGAFGSDGLRVEERGDGGITLLLNNARFAENGGNGIALNEGQDGDVVLRSSGSAFETNGGYCDPERLARFLPEPPEASFDPGAMAQDSIPGMVGGSPEDACFARAVALHGDGSVADYAFAINAGEGIDIHEAGPGSILSLVERAGVIGNFGAGLDYAEAGEGDIRSTLIGTFARDNAGDAYGHREMGPGDVTGSLVGAVAEGNGGRGFVFEEDGAGDLTVTGYRLRSQYNNGEGPGVEALQMGDGAGAVTLGQSQINDGVEGVGVEVTLDE
;
A
#
# COMPACT_ATOMS: atom_id res chain seq x y z
N MET A 1 72.25 28.29 -43.01
CA MET A 1 71.50 28.79 -41.83
C MET A 1 70.47 27.73 -41.48
N PRO A 2 70.32 27.36 -40.21
CA PRO A 2 70.02 25.97 -39.81
C PRO A 2 68.54 25.60 -39.97
N PHE A 3 68.31 24.37 -40.43
CA PHE A 3 67.01 23.68 -40.38
C PHE A 3 66.73 23.27 -38.93
N GLN A 4 65.59 23.71 -38.39
CA GLN A 4 65.07 23.28 -37.09
C GLN A 4 64.44 21.89 -37.21
N THR A 5 64.94 20.96 -36.41
CA THR A 5 64.42 19.60 -36.25
C THR A 5 63.19 19.64 -35.32
N LEU A 6 61.99 19.36 -35.84
CA LEU A 6 60.82 19.09 -35.00
C LEU A 6 60.80 17.60 -34.62
N ALA A 7 60.96 17.32 -33.33
CA ALA A 7 60.77 16.01 -32.74
C ALA A 7 59.27 15.66 -32.72
N ARG A 8 58.89 14.54 -33.34
CA ARG A 8 57.57 13.93 -33.18
C ARG A 8 57.54 13.15 -31.87
N GLN A 9 56.78 13.64 -30.88
CA GLN A 9 56.37 12.85 -29.73
C GLN A 9 55.17 11.99 -30.12
N THR A 10 55.34 10.67 -30.09
CA THR A 10 54.26 9.71 -30.24
C THR A 10 53.61 9.51 -28.86
N VAL A 11 52.43 10.09 -28.66
CA VAL A 11 51.57 9.78 -27.51
C VAL A 11 50.92 8.43 -27.79
N ALA A 12 51.35 7.39 -27.08
CA ALA A 12 50.69 6.09 -27.10
C ALA A 12 49.45 6.15 -26.21
N LEU A 13 48.27 6.33 -26.84
CA LEU A 13 46.99 6.25 -26.17
C LEU A 13 46.68 4.76 -25.92
N CYS A 14 46.96 4.28 -24.70
CA CYS A 14 46.47 2.97 -24.25
C CYS A 14 44.95 3.06 -24.04
N LEU A 15 44.19 2.63 -25.05
CA LEU A 15 42.79 2.27 -24.90
C LEU A 15 42.73 1.03 -24.00
N LEU A 16 42.49 1.24 -22.71
CA LEU A 16 42.04 0.18 -21.81
C LEU A 16 40.62 -0.21 -22.27
N ALA A 17 40.53 -1.27 -23.08
CA ALA A 17 39.27 -1.96 -23.28
C ALA A 17 38.88 -2.59 -21.94
N LEU A 18 37.98 -1.93 -21.21
CA LEU A 18 37.32 -2.55 -20.07
C LEU A 18 36.55 -3.77 -20.62
N PRO A 19 36.73 -4.97 -20.06
CA PRO A 19 35.89 -6.10 -20.43
C PRO A 19 34.46 -5.72 -20.04
N VAL A 20 33.60 -5.60 -21.04
CA VAL A 20 32.15 -5.68 -20.83
C VAL A 20 31.93 -7.09 -20.32
N ALA A 21 31.78 -7.25 -19.01
CA ALA A 21 31.37 -8.52 -18.43
C ALA A 21 30.03 -8.89 -19.08
N ALA A 22 30.00 -10.00 -19.80
CA ALA A 22 28.76 -10.50 -20.37
C ALA A 22 27.82 -10.82 -19.21
N GLN A 23 26.61 -10.27 -19.26
CA GLN A 23 25.53 -10.58 -18.32
C GLN A 23 25.25 -12.09 -18.39
N GLU A 24 25.59 -12.82 -17.33
CA GLU A 24 25.41 -14.27 -17.30
C GLU A 24 23.91 -14.54 -17.19
N THR A 25 23.37 -15.30 -18.16
CA THR A 25 21.99 -15.79 -18.09
C THR A 25 22.01 -17.15 -17.42
N LEU A 26 21.41 -17.23 -16.24
CA LEU A 26 21.22 -18.47 -15.49
C LEU A 26 19.92 -19.12 -15.95
N VAL A 27 19.98 -20.43 -16.14
CA VAL A 27 18.87 -21.21 -16.70
C VAL A 27 18.39 -22.21 -15.65
N VAL A 28 17.13 -22.09 -15.25
CA VAL A 28 16.48 -23.07 -14.38
C VAL A 28 15.88 -24.16 -15.26
N THR A 29 16.33 -25.40 -15.09
CA THR A 29 16.02 -26.54 -15.96
C THR A 29 15.20 -27.62 -15.27
N THR A 30 15.02 -27.53 -13.96
CA THR A 30 14.30 -28.53 -13.15
C THR A 30 13.36 -27.86 -12.16
N ALA A 31 12.22 -28.50 -11.90
CA ALA A 31 11.22 -28.07 -10.92
C ALA A 31 11.53 -28.50 -9.48
N ALA A 32 12.65 -29.19 -9.24
CA ALA A 32 13.10 -29.53 -7.90
C ALA A 32 13.39 -28.27 -7.07
N ASP A 33 13.06 -28.31 -5.79
CA ASP A 33 13.31 -27.22 -4.82
C ASP A 33 14.81 -26.85 -4.74
N SER A 34 15.69 -27.83 -4.84
CA SER A 34 17.13 -27.65 -4.63
C SER A 34 17.98 -28.49 -5.58
N GLY A 35 19.29 -28.21 -5.58
CA GLY A 35 20.28 -28.87 -6.43
C GLY A 35 20.53 -28.15 -7.75
N GLU A 36 21.48 -28.66 -8.53
CA GLU A 36 21.89 -28.09 -9.82
C GLU A 36 20.68 -27.93 -10.77
N GLY A 37 20.58 -26.75 -11.40
CA GLY A 37 19.49 -26.42 -12.33
C GLY A 37 18.17 -26.01 -11.66
N SER A 38 18.06 -26.04 -10.32
CA SER A 38 16.90 -25.51 -9.59
C SER A 38 16.90 -23.97 -9.55
N LEU A 39 15.73 -23.38 -9.26
CA LEU A 39 15.62 -21.93 -9.05
C LEU A 39 16.44 -21.48 -7.85
N ARG A 40 16.47 -22.27 -6.77
CA ARG A 40 17.26 -21.98 -5.57
C ARG A 40 18.75 -21.87 -5.89
N ALA A 41 19.30 -22.83 -6.65
CA ALA A 41 20.71 -22.79 -7.05
C ALA A 41 21.02 -21.59 -7.97
N ALA A 42 20.10 -21.22 -8.86
CA ALA A 42 20.27 -20.04 -9.72
C ALA A 42 20.26 -18.74 -8.90
N LEU A 43 19.38 -18.61 -7.90
CA LEU A 43 19.34 -17.45 -7.00
C LEU A 43 20.60 -17.37 -6.13
N GLU A 44 21.10 -18.50 -5.62
CA GLU A 44 22.35 -18.58 -4.85
C GLU A 44 23.55 -18.15 -5.71
N GLN A 45 23.64 -18.67 -6.94
CA GLN A 45 24.70 -18.27 -7.88
C GLN A 45 24.61 -16.78 -8.21
N ALA A 46 23.43 -16.27 -8.54
CA ALA A 46 23.20 -14.86 -8.84
C ALA A 46 23.57 -13.96 -7.65
N SER A 47 23.23 -14.37 -6.42
CA SER A 47 23.52 -13.61 -5.20
C SER A 47 25.02 -13.42 -4.95
N GLY A 48 25.85 -14.33 -5.47
CA GLY A 48 27.31 -14.22 -5.41
C GLY A 48 27.94 -13.29 -6.47
N GLN A 49 27.14 -12.75 -7.40
CA GLN A 49 27.63 -11.91 -8.49
C GLN A 49 27.54 -10.42 -8.15
N ALA A 50 28.54 -9.65 -8.60
CA ALA A 50 28.52 -8.18 -8.51
C ALA A 50 27.84 -7.53 -9.73
N ALA A 51 27.62 -8.30 -10.80
CA ALA A 51 26.96 -7.84 -12.02
C ALA A 51 25.47 -8.19 -12.00
N PRO A 52 24.61 -7.45 -12.72
CA PRO A 52 23.20 -7.81 -12.87
C PRO A 52 23.02 -9.25 -13.35
N ALA A 53 22.07 -9.96 -12.76
CA ALA A 53 21.79 -11.35 -13.09
C ALA A 53 20.45 -11.49 -13.81
N THR A 54 20.40 -12.36 -14.82
CA THR A 54 19.16 -12.76 -15.48
C THR A 54 18.93 -14.24 -15.26
N ILE A 55 17.80 -14.59 -14.65
CA ILE A 55 17.35 -15.97 -14.46
C ILE A 55 16.16 -16.23 -15.37
N VAL A 56 16.24 -17.27 -16.19
CA VAL A 56 15.14 -17.72 -17.07
C VAL A 56 14.71 -19.13 -16.66
N ILE A 57 13.41 -19.30 -16.41
CA ILE A 57 12.83 -20.56 -15.97
C ILE A 57 12.29 -21.35 -17.16
N PHE A 58 12.97 -22.46 -17.48
CA PHE A 58 12.57 -23.46 -18.46
C PHE A 58 12.12 -24.78 -17.83
N ALA A 59 12.15 -24.89 -16.50
CA ALA A 59 11.67 -26.06 -15.79
C ALA A 59 10.24 -26.42 -16.20
N GLU A 60 10.01 -27.71 -16.45
CA GLU A 60 8.67 -28.24 -16.67
C GLU A 60 7.99 -28.55 -15.34
N GLY A 61 6.74 -28.10 -15.18
CA GLY A 61 5.93 -28.31 -13.99
C GLY A 61 6.07 -27.21 -12.93
N ASP A 62 5.45 -27.46 -11.78
CA ASP A 62 5.41 -26.53 -10.66
C ASP A 62 6.66 -26.67 -9.79
N ILE A 63 7.29 -25.56 -9.42
CA ILE A 63 8.40 -25.51 -8.47
C ILE A 63 7.79 -25.51 -7.06
N ALA A 64 7.76 -26.68 -6.43
CA ALA A 64 7.36 -26.79 -5.03
C ALA A 64 8.57 -26.52 -4.13
N ILE A 65 8.44 -25.57 -3.20
CA ILE A 65 9.48 -25.19 -2.25
C ILE A 65 9.10 -25.59 -0.82
N GLU A 66 10.08 -26.04 -0.05
CA GLU A 66 9.91 -26.34 1.38
C GLU A 66 10.29 -25.16 2.28
N GLU A 67 11.14 -24.27 1.77
CA GLU A 67 11.71 -23.12 2.47
C GLU A 67 11.78 -21.90 1.53
N THR A 68 11.90 -20.70 2.10
CA THR A 68 12.01 -19.44 1.36
C THR A 68 13.08 -19.49 0.27
N LEU A 69 12.75 -19.02 -0.94
CA LEU A 69 13.75 -18.71 -1.96
C LEU A 69 14.36 -17.33 -1.66
N THR A 70 15.68 -17.27 -1.49
CA THR A 70 16.36 -16.03 -1.09
C THR A 70 17.31 -15.55 -2.17
N TYR A 71 17.22 -14.26 -2.50
CA TYR A 71 18.24 -13.52 -3.23
C TYR A 71 18.88 -12.50 -2.29
N SER A 72 20.14 -12.73 -1.93
CA SER A 72 20.88 -11.86 -1.00
C SER A 72 21.86 -10.92 -1.71
N GLY A 73 21.93 -10.97 -3.04
CA GLY A 73 22.78 -10.10 -3.84
C GLY A 73 22.29 -8.66 -3.85
N GLN A 74 23.22 -7.72 -4.11
CA GLN A 74 22.91 -6.29 -4.27
C GLN A 74 22.75 -5.90 -5.74
N ALA A 75 23.24 -6.71 -6.67
CA ALA A 75 23.11 -6.44 -8.09
C ALA A 75 21.65 -6.66 -8.55
N PRO A 76 21.16 -5.91 -9.55
CA PRO A 76 19.81 -6.10 -10.08
C PRO A 76 19.53 -7.54 -10.51
N LEU A 77 18.32 -8.03 -10.22
CA LEU A 77 17.84 -9.35 -10.59
C LEU A 77 16.69 -9.24 -11.58
N SER A 78 16.82 -9.92 -12.72
CA SER A 78 15.71 -10.14 -13.65
C SER A 78 15.29 -11.61 -13.63
N LEU A 79 14.02 -11.90 -13.34
CA LEU A 79 13.46 -13.24 -13.25
C LEU A 79 12.32 -13.44 -14.28
N PHE A 80 12.55 -14.33 -15.23
CA PHE A 80 11.62 -14.61 -16.33
C PHE A 80 11.04 -16.01 -16.19
N GLY A 81 9.73 -16.10 -15.94
CA GLY A 81 8.97 -17.33 -16.02
C GLY A 81 8.28 -17.52 -17.37
N ASN A 82 7.54 -18.63 -17.47
CA ASN A 82 6.62 -18.91 -18.57
C ASN A 82 5.26 -19.36 -18.01
N ALA A 83 4.63 -18.48 -17.23
CA ALA A 83 3.53 -18.81 -16.32
C ALA A 83 3.92 -19.87 -15.29
N THR A 84 5.18 -19.83 -14.86
CA THR A 84 5.76 -20.75 -13.87
C THR A 84 5.05 -20.57 -12.54
N ARG A 85 4.58 -21.68 -11.96
CA ARG A 85 4.03 -21.72 -10.61
C ARG A 85 5.14 -22.10 -9.62
N ILE A 86 5.35 -21.24 -8.63
CA ILE A 86 6.20 -21.49 -7.46
C ILE A 86 5.25 -21.57 -6.27
N ASN A 87 5.24 -22.70 -5.57
CA ASN A 87 4.30 -22.93 -4.47
C ASN A 87 4.96 -23.49 -3.21
N ALA A 88 4.34 -23.24 -2.07
CA ALA A 88 4.72 -23.86 -0.80
C ALA A 88 3.49 -24.51 -0.14
N GLN A 89 3.69 -25.69 0.44
CA GLN A 89 2.66 -26.36 1.25
C GLN A 89 2.69 -25.93 2.72
N ARG A 90 3.70 -25.12 3.09
CA ARG A 90 3.91 -24.62 4.45
C ARG A 90 3.78 -23.11 4.44
N ASP A 91 3.54 -22.56 5.62
CA ASP A 91 3.60 -21.12 5.83
C ASP A 91 5.05 -20.65 5.81
N VAL A 92 5.50 -20.20 4.63
CA VAL A 92 6.83 -19.65 4.39
C VAL A 92 6.71 -18.47 3.42
N THR A 93 7.65 -17.55 3.47
CA THR A 93 7.78 -16.55 2.41
C THR A 93 8.22 -17.21 1.12
N LEU A 94 7.56 -16.95 -0.01
CA LEU A 94 7.86 -17.67 -1.25
C LEU A 94 9.15 -17.17 -1.91
N LEU A 95 9.31 -15.85 -2.03
CA LEU A 95 10.52 -15.21 -2.55
C LEU A 95 10.90 -14.01 -1.68
N SER A 96 12.17 -13.95 -1.28
CA SER A 96 12.72 -12.83 -0.51
C SER A 96 13.99 -12.25 -1.15
N LEU A 97 14.01 -10.93 -1.33
CA LEU A 97 15.19 -10.17 -1.71
C LEU A 97 15.65 -9.37 -0.49
N THR A 98 16.82 -9.71 0.03
CA THR A 98 17.33 -9.12 1.29
C THR A 98 18.55 -8.22 1.10
N GLY A 99 19.06 -8.15 -0.13
CA GLY A 99 20.25 -7.39 -0.47
C GLY A 99 19.97 -5.96 -0.93
N GLY A 100 18.71 -5.51 -0.99
CA GLY A 100 18.35 -4.19 -1.52
C GLY A 100 18.69 -4.03 -3.01
N ALA A 101 18.35 -5.05 -3.79
CA ALA A 101 18.59 -5.09 -5.23
C ALA A 101 17.30 -4.81 -6.00
N ASP A 102 17.42 -4.12 -7.13
CA ASP A 102 16.32 -3.96 -8.08
C ASP A 102 15.79 -5.31 -8.56
N LEU A 103 14.47 -5.42 -8.65
CA LEU A 103 13.78 -6.61 -9.15
C LEU A 103 12.99 -6.27 -10.41
N TYR A 104 13.22 -7.04 -11.46
CA TYR A 104 12.27 -7.20 -12.55
C TYR A 104 11.78 -8.64 -12.59
N MET A 105 10.47 -8.87 -12.52
CA MET A 105 9.89 -10.21 -12.54
C MET A 105 8.71 -10.29 -13.49
N ARG A 106 8.66 -11.34 -14.31
CA ARG A 106 7.61 -11.51 -15.31
C ARG A 106 7.12 -12.94 -15.48
N ASN A 107 5.80 -13.08 -15.68
CA ASN A 107 5.11 -14.35 -15.99
C ASN A 107 5.30 -15.44 -14.92
N ILE A 108 5.10 -15.09 -13.65
CA ILE A 108 5.30 -15.99 -12.49
C ILE A 108 4.08 -15.95 -11.59
N ARG A 109 3.75 -17.10 -11.00
CA ARG A 109 2.72 -17.26 -9.97
C ARG A 109 3.37 -17.72 -8.67
N LEU A 110 3.17 -16.96 -7.60
CA LEU A 110 3.60 -17.26 -6.24
C LEU A 110 2.36 -17.71 -5.45
N GLU A 111 2.34 -18.96 -5.00
CA GLU A 111 1.17 -19.55 -4.33
C GLU A 111 1.51 -20.14 -2.96
N GLY A 112 0.96 -19.54 -1.91
CA GLY A 112 0.99 -20.06 -0.55
C GLY A 112 0.00 -21.21 -0.35
N PRO A 113 -0.04 -21.81 0.83
CA PRO A 113 -0.90 -22.97 1.11
C PRO A 113 -2.40 -22.64 1.14
N GLY A 114 -2.77 -21.37 1.29
CA GLY A 114 -4.17 -20.92 1.38
C GLY A 114 -4.91 -21.42 2.63
N GLY A 115 -6.21 -21.15 2.66
CA GLY A 115 -7.10 -21.61 3.73
C GLY A 115 -6.94 -20.87 5.06
N TRP A 116 -6.31 -19.71 5.06
CA TRP A 116 -6.10 -18.89 6.25
C TRP A 116 -7.35 -18.09 6.62
N ASP A 117 -7.64 -18.01 7.92
CA ASP A 117 -8.66 -17.15 8.51
C ASP A 117 -8.41 -16.96 10.03
N LEU A 118 -9.35 -16.34 10.75
CA LEU A 118 -9.27 -16.14 12.20
C LEU A 118 -9.15 -17.45 13.01
N GLU A 119 -9.61 -18.59 12.48
CA GLU A 119 -9.55 -19.89 13.15
C GLU A 119 -8.31 -20.69 12.74
N ASN A 120 -7.85 -20.52 11.50
CA ASN A 120 -6.63 -21.07 10.96
C ASN A 120 -5.62 -19.94 10.70
N ARG A 121 -4.99 -19.45 11.77
CA ARG A 121 -3.95 -18.40 11.71
C ARG A 121 -2.56 -18.99 11.51
N SER A 122 -1.62 -18.16 11.10
CA SER A 122 -0.21 -18.53 11.16
C SER A 122 0.19 -18.90 12.60
N ALA A 123 0.99 -19.96 12.74
CA ALA A 123 1.55 -20.38 14.02
C ALA A 123 2.85 -19.62 14.38
N GLY A 124 3.37 -18.81 13.47
CA GLY A 124 4.63 -18.07 13.62
C GLY A 124 4.62 -16.80 12.78
N PRO A 125 5.78 -16.31 12.31
CA PRO A 125 5.81 -15.21 11.35
C PRO A 125 5.07 -15.62 10.08
N ALA A 126 4.03 -14.85 9.74
CA ALA A 126 3.18 -15.16 8.59
C ALA A 126 3.98 -15.01 7.28
N GLY A 127 3.98 -16.08 6.48
CA GLY A 127 4.71 -16.17 5.21
C GLY A 127 4.12 -15.24 4.15
N LYS A 128 5.01 -14.60 3.39
CA LYS A 128 4.66 -13.57 2.38
C LYS A 128 4.80 -14.11 0.96
N GLY A 129 4.19 -13.49 -0.04
CA GLY A 129 4.40 -13.89 -1.43
C GLY A 129 5.76 -13.42 -1.93
N LEU A 130 5.93 -12.10 -2.01
CA LEU A 130 7.17 -11.44 -2.34
C LEU A 130 7.58 -10.51 -1.20
N PHE A 131 8.81 -10.64 -0.71
CA PHE A 131 9.34 -9.80 0.35
C PHE A 131 10.64 -9.13 -0.08
N VAL A 132 10.66 -7.80 -0.18
CA VAL A 132 11.82 -7.01 -0.59
C VAL A 132 12.22 -6.10 0.56
N VAL A 133 13.47 -6.23 1.00
CA VAL A 133 14.05 -5.44 2.09
C VAL A 133 15.16 -4.56 1.55
N LEU A 134 15.05 -3.26 1.78
CA LEU A 134 16.12 -2.31 1.50
C LEU A 134 17.19 -2.38 2.58
N ARG A 135 18.42 -2.01 2.24
CA ARG A 135 19.50 -1.91 3.22
C ARG A 135 19.40 -0.57 3.96
N ALA A 136 19.81 -0.56 5.22
CA ALA A 136 19.85 0.66 6.01
C ALA A 136 20.73 1.77 5.41
N ASP A 137 21.78 1.41 4.66
CA ASP A 137 22.68 2.34 3.99
C ASP A 137 22.29 2.63 2.53
N GLN A 138 21.14 2.13 2.07
CA GLN A 138 20.70 2.30 0.71
C GLN A 138 20.33 3.76 0.44
N THR A 139 20.68 4.22 -0.76
CA THR A 139 20.34 5.55 -1.27
C THR A 139 19.87 5.41 -2.71
N GLY A 140 19.27 6.47 -3.27
CA GLY A 140 18.76 6.45 -4.64
C GLY A 140 17.35 5.87 -4.70
N THR A 141 17.10 4.92 -5.60
CA THR A 141 15.76 4.34 -5.76
C THR A 141 15.85 2.82 -5.83
N GLN A 142 15.09 2.13 -4.98
CA GLN A 142 14.84 0.70 -5.06
C GLN A 142 13.68 0.46 -6.04
N SER A 143 13.93 -0.24 -7.14
CA SER A 143 12.89 -0.56 -8.13
C SER A 143 12.36 -1.99 -7.99
N VAL A 144 11.04 -2.15 -8.01
CA VAL A 144 10.35 -3.44 -8.13
C VAL A 144 9.37 -3.37 -9.29
N GLU A 145 9.67 -4.08 -10.36
CA GLU A 145 8.89 -4.10 -11.59
C GLU A 145 8.30 -5.49 -11.83
N LEU A 146 6.97 -5.59 -11.82
CA LEU A 146 6.24 -6.84 -11.97
C LEU A 146 5.34 -6.78 -13.21
N GLU A 147 5.47 -7.77 -14.09
CA GLU A 147 4.66 -7.89 -15.31
C GLU A 147 3.98 -9.27 -15.39
N ASN A 148 2.65 -9.32 -15.38
CA ASN A 148 1.90 -10.57 -15.43
C ASN A 148 2.33 -11.53 -14.29
N VAL A 149 2.25 -11.03 -13.06
CA VAL A 149 2.61 -11.74 -11.84
C VAL A 149 1.36 -11.97 -11.00
N GLN A 150 1.22 -13.16 -10.45
CA GLN A 150 0.13 -13.50 -9.53
C GLN A 150 0.69 -13.90 -8.18
N VAL A 151 0.08 -13.42 -7.09
CA VAL A 151 0.37 -13.83 -5.71
C VAL A 151 -0.92 -14.30 -5.06
N THR A 152 -0.93 -15.47 -4.44
CA THR A 152 -2.14 -16.03 -3.82
C THR A 152 -1.89 -16.77 -2.52
N GLY A 153 -2.87 -16.71 -1.61
CA GLY A 153 -2.99 -17.67 -0.49
C GLY A 153 -1.87 -17.64 0.54
N THR A 154 -1.18 -16.51 0.70
CA THR A 154 -0.14 -16.32 1.72
C THR A 154 -0.77 -15.97 3.07
N ALA A 155 -0.16 -16.42 4.17
CA ALA A 155 -0.68 -16.12 5.51
C ALA A 155 -0.48 -14.63 5.85
N GLY A 156 0.70 -14.09 5.52
CA GLY A 156 1.04 -12.68 5.63
C GLY A 156 0.85 -11.96 4.29
N HIS A 157 1.45 -10.78 4.17
CA HIS A 157 1.30 -9.92 3.00
C HIS A 157 1.52 -10.64 1.66
N GLY A 158 0.77 -10.22 0.63
CA GLY A 158 1.00 -10.72 -0.72
C GLY A 158 2.36 -10.23 -1.24
N ILE A 159 2.52 -8.93 -1.34
CA ILE A 159 3.77 -8.25 -1.69
C ILE A 159 4.11 -7.29 -0.54
N HIS A 160 5.34 -7.34 -0.05
CA HIS A 160 5.82 -6.46 1.00
C HIS A 160 7.18 -5.89 0.62
N VAL A 161 7.26 -4.57 0.50
CA VAL A 161 8.49 -3.83 0.25
C VAL A 161 8.72 -2.89 1.43
N THR A 162 9.87 -3.00 2.09
CA THR A 162 10.13 -2.23 3.30
C THR A 162 11.59 -1.84 3.41
N ASP A 163 11.83 -0.65 3.93
CA ASP A 163 13.16 -0.20 4.35
C ASP A 163 13.35 -0.16 5.88
N CYS A 164 12.34 -0.59 6.63
CA CYS A 164 12.38 -0.64 8.09
C CYS A 164 13.52 -1.50 8.61
N PHE A 165 14.29 -0.94 9.54
CA PHE A 165 15.36 -1.67 10.21
C PHE A 165 14.82 -2.75 11.15
N GLN A 166 13.59 -2.56 11.67
CA GLN A 166 12.84 -3.53 12.46
C GLN A 166 11.55 -3.90 11.72
N VAL A 167 11.65 -4.84 10.77
CA VAL A 167 10.54 -5.28 9.91
C VAL A 167 9.27 -5.69 10.69
N GLU A 168 9.42 -6.27 11.88
CA GLU A 168 8.27 -6.73 12.69
C GLU A 168 7.63 -5.61 13.53
N ASP A 169 8.29 -4.46 13.64
CA ASP A 169 7.85 -3.30 14.42
C ASP A 169 8.09 -2.02 13.60
N CYS A 170 7.61 -2.04 12.35
CA CYS A 170 7.84 -0.97 11.39
C CYS A 170 6.98 0.28 11.65
N GLY A 171 6.41 0.44 12.87
CA GLY A 171 5.42 1.46 13.19
C GLY A 171 4.05 1.12 12.58
N ALA A 172 3.01 1.13 13.41
CA ALA A 172 1.63 1.00 12.93
C ALA A 172 1.25 2.29 12.19
N ASP A 173 0.69 2.13 10.99
CA ASP A 173 -0.13 3.01 10.14
C ASP A 173 0.23 4.52 9.98
N ALA A 174 1.18 5.11 10.71
CA ALA A 174 1.40 6.56 10.73
C ALA A 174 2.89 6.96 10.64
N GLY A 175 3.64 6.33 9.73
CA GLY A 175 5.06 6.69 9.55
C GLY A 175 5.96 6.21 10.70
N GLY A 176 7.27 6.23 10.47
CA GLY A 176 8.31 5.89 11.44
C GLY A 176 9.62 6.53 10.97
N GLN A 177 10.64 6.64 11.84
CA GLN A 177 11.89 7.38 11.54
C GLN A 177 13.11 6.49 11.21
N ASP A 178 12.94 5.16 11.22
CA ASP A 178 14.04 4.19 11.13
C ASP A 178 14.10 3.50 9.75
N GLY A 179 14.19 4.31 8.69
CA GLY A 179 14.32 3.88 7.29
C GLY A 179 15.59 4.37 6.59
N SER A 180 15.79 3.92 5.35
CA SER A 180 16.93 4.26 4.48
C SER A 180 16.66 5.56 3.72
N ALA A 181 17.69 6.26 3.22
CA ALA A 181 17.48 7.45 2.39
C ALA A 181 17.12 7.13 0.92
N ALA A 182 16.52 5.97 0.66
CA ALA A 182 16.22 5.49 -0.69
C ALA A 182 14.73 5.49 -0.96
N SER A 183 14.32 6.11 -2.06
CA SER A 183 12.94 6.04 -2.53
C SER A 183 12.58 4.63 -3.00
N ILE A 184 11.30 4.29 -2.92
CA ILE A 184 10.76 3.01 -3.35
C ILE A 184 9.90 3.22 -4.60
N LEU A 185 10.24 2.56 -5.71
CA LEU A 185 9.50 2.60 -6.97
C LEU A 185 8.91 1.22 -7.29
N LEU A 186 7.58 1.15 -7.39
CA LEU A 186 6.88 -0.05 -7.84
C LEU A 186 6.20 0.20 -9.18
N ARG A 187 6.40 -0.71 -10.13
CA ARG A 187 5.68 -0.75 -11.42
C ARG A 187 4.96 -2.09 -11.55
N LEU A 188 3.65 -2.08 -11.41
CA LEU A 188 2.82 -3.28 -11.41
C LEU A 188 1.91 -3.27 -12.64
N ASN A 189 2.16 -4.17 -13.59
CA ASN A 189 1.38 -4.30 -14.81
C ASN A 189 0.78 -5.70 -14.92
N ALA A 190 -0.56 -5.80 -15.00
CA ALA A 190 -1.27 -7.06 -15.02
C ALA A 190 -0.90 -7.94 -13.81
N VAL A 191 -0.87 -7.34 -12.61
CA VAL A 191 -0.56 -8.04 -11.37
C VAL A 191 -1.86 -8.42 -10.66
N GLU A 192 -1.93 -9.63 -10.13
CA GLU A 192 -3.04 -10.09 -9.30
C GLU A 192 -2.53 -10.50 -7.92
N VAL A 193 -3.13 -9.97 -6.86
CA VAL A 193 -2.91 -10.42 -5.47
C VAL A 193 -4.24 -10.82 -4.87
N LEU A 194 -4.41 -12.13 -4.63
CA LEU A 194 -5.70 -12.72 -4.26
C LEU A 194 -5.61 -13.52 -2.96
N GLY A 195 -6.44 -13.21 -1.98
CA GLY A 195 -6.53 -14.00 -0.75
C GLY A 195 -5.23 -14.03 0.06
N ALA A 196 -4.39 -13.00 -0.06
CA ALA A 196 -3.18 -12.86 0.75
C ALA A 196 -3.53 -12.26 2.13
N GLY A 197 -2.67 -12.51 3.12
CA GLY A 197 -2.76 -11.84 4.40
C GLY A 197 -3.91 -12.28 5.31
N ARG A 198 -4.52 -13.43 5.06
CA ARG A 198 -5.64 -13.93 5.88
C ARG A 198 -5.21 -14.76 7.09
N GLY A 199 -3.91 -14.88 7.34
CA GLY A 199 -3.35 -15.67 8.45
C GLY A 199 -2.79 -14.84 9.59
N ALA A 200 -2.75 -13.51 9.45
CA ALA A 200 -2.27 -12.58 10.47
C ALA A 200 -2.99 -11.22 10.35
N PHE A 201 -3.16 -10.55 11.48
CA PHE A 201 -3.67 -9.19 11.54
C PHE A 201 -2.78 -8.21 10.75
N GLY A 202 -3.40 -7.20 10.12
CA GLY A 202 -2.69 -6.13 9.40
C GLY A 202 -1.96 -6.59 8.14
N SER A 203 -2.24 -7.78 7.61
CA SER A 203 -1.57 -8.30 6.42
C SER A 203 -2.30 -7.94 5.12
N ASP A 204 -1.73 -6.98 4.38
CA ASP A 204 -2.28 -6.44 3.13
C ASP A 204 -1.96 -7.27 1.88
N GLY A 205 -2.68 -7.01 0.79
CA GLY A 205 -2.32 -7.48 -0.55
C GLY A 205 -0.96 -6.94 -0.98
N LEU A 206 -0.79 -5.62 -0.95
CA LEU A 206 0.48 -4.93 -1.11
C LEU A 206 0.72 -4.02 0.10
N ARG A 207 1.86 -4.19 0.77
CA ARG A 207 2.36 -3.29 1.81
C ARG A 207 3.66 -2.65 1.35
N VAL A 208 3.72 -1.33 1.37
CA VAL A 208 4.96 -0.57 1.15
C VAL A 208 5.20 0.32 2.35
N GLU A 209 6.39 0.19 2.93
CA GLU A 209 6.81 0.98 4.08
C GLU A 209 8.14 1.64 3.75
N GLU A 210 8.12 2.97 3.70
CA GLU A 210 9.30 3.83 3.61
C GLU A 210 9.32 4.66 4.90
N ARG A 211 10.40 4.56 5.69
CA ARG A 211 10.55 5.26 6.98
C ARG A 211 11.70 6.26 7.01
N GLY A 212 12.33 6.51 5.87
CA GLY A 212 13.49 7.39 5.73
C GLY A 212 13.14 8.65 4.95
N ASP A 213 14.13 9.28 4.34
CA ASP A 213 13.93 10.53 3.59
C ASP A 213 13.39 10.27 2.15
N GLY A 214 13.11 9.03 1.78
CA GLY A 214 12.74 8.63 0.43
C GLY A 214 11.23 8.66 0.19
N GLY A 215 10.80 8.95 -1.04
CA GLY A 215 9.37 8.84 -1.38
C GLY A 215 8.94 7.42 -1.82
N ILE A 216 7.63 7.20 -1.83
CA ILE A 216 7.00 6.02 -2.43
C ILE A 216 6.42 6.43 -3.79
N THR A 217 6.74 5.70 -4.85
CA THR A 217 6.05 5.84 -6.15
C THR A 217 5.49 4.50 -6.59
N LEU A 218 4.17 4.41 -6.69
CA LEU A 218 3.46 3.23 -7.16
C LEU A 218 2.71 3.52 -8.47
N LEU A 219 3.08 2.76 -9.51
CA LEU A 219 2.46 2.81 -10.82
C LEU A 219 1.73 1.48 -11.09
N LEU A 220 0.40 1.49 -11.05
CA LEU A 220 -0.45 0.33 -11.32
C LEU A 220 -1.18 0.45 -12.65
N ASN A 221 -1.15 -0.63 -13.41
CA ASN A 221 -1.88 -0.74 -14.66
C ASN A 221 -2.54 -2.12 -14.76
N ASN A 222 -3.87 -2.15 -14.87
CA ASN A 222 -4.66 -3.38 -14.97
C ASN A 222 -4.34 -4.39 -13.85
N ALA A 223 -4.18 -3.91 -12.61
CA ALA A 223 -3.91 -4.77 -11.47
C ALA A 223 -5.21 -5.14 -10.72
N ARG A 224 -5.19 -6.26 -10.00
CA ARG A 224 -6.32 -6.71 -9.17
C ARG A 224 -5.85 -7.11 -7.78
N PHE A 225 -6.44 -6.49 -6.76
CA PHE A 225 -6.24 -6.83 -5.35
C PHE A 225 -7.58 -7.25 -4.79
N ALA A 226 -7.74 -8.53 -4.48
CA ALA A 226 -9.03 -9.04 -4.04
C ALA A 226 -8.94 -10.05 -2.90
N GLU A 227 -9.95 -10.02 -2.03
CA GLU A 227 -10.13 -10.95 -0.92
C GLU A 227 -8.93 -10.99 0.05
N ASN A 228 -8.12 -9.93 0.08
CA ASN A 228 -6.97 -9.86 0.99
C ASN A 228 -7.45 -9.62 2.43
N GLY A 229 -6.65 -10.07 3.39
CA GLY A 229 -7.00 -10.06 4.81
C GLY A 229 -7.09 -8.66 5.39
N GLY A 230 -6.04 -7.86 5.18
CA GLY A 230 -6.02 -6.40 5.41
C GLY A 230 -6.35 -5.66 4.12
N ASN A 231 -5.62 -4.58 3.85
CA ASN A 231 -5.91 -3.66 2.77
C ASN A 231 -5.62 -4.30 1.41
N GLY A 232 -6.27 -3.83 0.35
CA GLY A 232 -5.85 -4.17 -1.01
C GLY A 232 -4.42 -3.69 -1.24
N ILE A 233 -4.18 -2.42 -0.91
CA ILE A 233 -2.88 -1.76 -0.90
C ILE A 233 -2.78 -0.89 0.36
N ALA A 234 -1.63 -0.91 1.04
CA ALA A 234 -1.23 0.03 2.08
C ALA A 234 0.13 0.66 1.72
N LEU A 235 0.19 1.99 1.64
CA LEU A 235 1.41 2.76 1.39
C LEU A 235 1.69 3.69 2.56
N ASN A 236 2.79 3.46 3.27
CA ASN A 236 3.11 4.22 4.47
C ASN A 236 4.49 4.86 4.32
N GLU A 237 4.52 6.17 4.13
CA GLU A 237 5.73 7.00 4.16
C GLU A 237 5.88 7.62 5.57
N GLY A 238 7.11 7.86 6.02
CA GLY A 238 7.38 8.35 7.37
C GLY A 238 8.05 9.70 7.53
N GLN A 239 8.64 10.31 6.50
CA GLN A 239 9.39 11.56 6.60
C GLN A 239 9.21 12.46 5.36
N ASP A 240 10.29 12.93 4.74
CA ASP A 240 10.23 14.04 3.77
C ASP A 240 9.74 13.62 2.37
N GLY A 241 9.44 12.33 2.15
CA GLY A 241 9.16 11.76 0.85
C GLY A 241 7.70 11.84 0.42
N ASP A 242 7.44 12.19 -0.84
CA ASP A 242 6.07 12.11 -1.37
C ASP A 242 5.58 10.66 -1.51
N VAL A 243 4.28 10.44 -1.31
CA VAL A 243 3.56 9.25 -1.79
C VAL A 243 2.87 9.54 -3.12
N VAL A 244 3.37 8.94 -4.20
CA VAL A 244 2.82 9.08 -5.55
C VAL A 244 2.11 7.81 -5.98
N LEU A 245 0.79 7.87 -6.14
CA LEU A 245 -0.04 6.80 -6.68
C LEU A 245 -0.54 7.15 -8.08
N ARG A 246 -0.29 6.26 -9.06
CA ARG A 246 -0.97 6.29 -10.36
C ARG A 246 -1.56 4.93 -10.67
N SER A 247 -2.88 4.85 -10.72
CA SER A 247 -3.61 3.62 -11.01
C SER A 247 -4.51 3.79 -12.23
N SER A 248 -4.42 2.89 -13.20
CA SER A 248 -5.31 2.87 -14.37
C SER A 248 -5.89 1.48 -14.61
N GLY A 249 -7.22 1.39 -14.65
CA GLY A 249 -7.93 0.16 -14.99
C GLY A 249 -7.78 -0.98 -13.97
N SER A 250 -7.51 -0.66 -12.70
CA SER A 250 -7.30 -1.63 -11.63
C SER A 250 -8.58 -1.92 -10.82
N ALA A 251 -8.60 -3.04 -10.09
CA ALA A 251 -9.73 -3.46 -9.26
C ALA A 251 -9.29 -3.77 -7.81
N PHE A 252 -10.09 -3.30 -6.84
CA PHE A 252 -9.88 -3.46 -5.40
C PHE A 252 -11.17 -4.01 -4.79
N GLU A 253 -11.21 -5.32 -4.57
CA GLU A 253 -12.47 -6.04 -4.34
C GLU A 253 -12.44 -6.85 -3.05
N THR A 254 -13.36 -6.58 -2.12
CA THR A 254 -13.57 -7.42 -0.93
C THR A 254 -12.32 -7.62 -0.06
N ASN A 255 -11.45 -6.61 0.03
CA ASN A 255 -10.32 -6.61 0.95
C ASN A 255 -10.78 -6.26 2.37
N GLY A 256 -9.96 -6.54 3.37
CA GLY A 256 -10.24 -6.31 4.78
C GLY A 256 -10.95 -7.47 5.49
N GLY A 257 -11.13 -8.60 4.81
CA GLY A 257 -11.96 -9.71 5.29
C GLY A 257 -11.34 -10.59 6.38
N TYR A 258 -10.17 -10.24 6.93
CA TYR A 258 -9.60 -10.94 8.10
C TYR A 258 -10.32 -10.53 9.39
N CYS A 259 -10.47 -9.23 9.63
CA CYS A 259 -11.23 -8.67 10.76
C CYS A 259 -12.72 -8.52 10.40
N ASP A 260 -13.37 -9.63 10.06
CA ASP A 260 -14.77 -9.67 9.60
C ASP A 260 -15.76 -9.17 10.69
N PRO A 261 -16.45 -8.03 10.48
CA PRO A 261 -17.42 -7.48 11.43
C PRO A 261 -18.57 -8.42 11.77
N GLU A 262 -19.03 -9.26 10.84
CA GLU A 262 -20.13 -10.20 11.11
C GLU A 262 -19.73 -11.23 12.19
N ARG A 263 -18.44 -11.54 12.29
CA ARG A 263 -17.90 -12.48 13.28
C ARG A 263 -17.48 -11.80 14.58
N LEU A 264 -17.01 -10.56 14.47
CA LEU A 264 -16.32 -9.85 15.54
C LEU A 264 -17.20 -8.87 16.32
N ALA A 265 -18.30 -8.36 15.74
CA ALA A 265 -19.17 -7.37 16.39
C ALA A 265 -19.69 -7.80 17.77
N ARG A 266 -19.87 -9.12 17.99
CA ARG A 266 -20.30 -9.68 19.30
C ARG A 266 -19.32 -9.46 20.46
N PHE A 267 -18.09 -9.03 20.17
CA PHE A 267 -17.07 -8.73 21.18
C PHE A 267 -16.98 -7.23 21.48
N LEU A 268 -17.68 -6.37 20.73
CA LEU A 268 -17.72 -4.93 21.01
C LEU A 268 -18.50 -4.66 22.32
N PRO A 269 -18.14 -3.61 23.06
CA PRO A 269 -18.93 -3.17 24.20
C PRO A 269 -20.29 -2.61 23.76
N GLU A 270 -21.26 -2.61 24.67
CA GLU A 270 -22.56 -1.97 24.46
C GLU A 270 -22.72 -0.76 25.42
N PRO A 271 -22.85 0.48 24.90
CA PRO A 271 -22.75 0.86 23.49
C PRO A 271 -21.28 0.89 23.00
N PRO A 272 -21.04 0.68 21.68
CA PRO A 272 -19.70 0.68 21.09
C PRO A 272 -19.11 2.10 21.01
N GLU A 273 -19.94 3.13 21.11
CA GLU A 273 -19.53 4.53 21.14
C GLU A 273 -20.46 5.33 22.07
N ALA A 274 -19.94 6.43 22.63
CA ALA A 274 -20.76 7.38 23.39
C ALA A 274 -20.06 8.74 23.55
N SER A 275 -20.89 9.79 23.58
CA SER A 275 -20.50 11.18 23.81
C SER A 275 -21.00 11.70 25.15
N PHE A 276 -20.22 12.56 25.82
CA PHE A 276 -20.50 13.07 27.15
C PHE A 276 -20.19 14.57 27.27
N ASP A 277 -21.00 15.28 28.07
CA ASP A 277 -20.70 16.65 28.49
C ASP A 277 -19.47 16.71 29.42
N PRO A 278 -18.77 17.86 29.49
CA PRO A 278 -17.63 18.04 30.40
C PRO A 278 -17.96 17.68 31.87
N GLY A 279 -17.11 16.86 32.47
CA GLY A 279 -17.21 16.38 33.85
C GLY A 279 -18.19 15.22 34.07
N ALA A 280 -18.92 14.78 33.04
CA ALA A 280 -19.94 13.75 33.18
C ALA A 280 -19.39 12.31 33.23
N MET A 281 -18.23 12.06 32.60
CA MET A 281 -17.64 10.72 32.48
C MET A 281 -16.14 10.72 32.73
N ALA A 282 -15.65 9.82 33.57
CA ALA A 282 -14.23 9.61 33.81
C ALA A 282 -13.66 8.50 32.90
N GLN A 283 -12.39 8.60 32.53
CA GLN A 283 -11.75 7.66 31.61
C GLN A 283 -11.64 6.22 32.13
N ASP A 284 -11.59 6.05 33.45
CA ASP A 284 -11.60 4.73 34.11
C ASP A 284 -13.00 4.09 34.17
N SER A 285 -14.03 4.86 33.80
CA SER A 285 -15.44 4.47 33.87
C SER A 285 -16.00 4.04 32.51
N ILE A 286 -15.24 4.21 31.42
CA ILE A 286 -15.58 3.71 30.08
C ILE A 286 -14.99 2.31 29.86
N PRO A 287 -15.54 1.51 28.92
CA PRO A 287 -15.00 0.19 28.62
C PRO A 287 -13.50 0.23 28.30
N GLY A 288 -12.77 -0.79 28.76
CA GLY A 288 -11.36 -1.01 28.40
C GLY A 288 -11.22 -1.58 26.99
N MET A 289 -9.97 -1.85 26.56
CA MET A 289 -9.71 -2.56 25.30
C MET A 289 -10.48 -3.88 25.23
N VAL A 290 -10.95 -4.24 24.04
CA VAL A 290 -11.58 -5.55 23.80
C VAL A 290 -10.52 -6.63 24.03
N GLY A 291 -10.91 -7.68 24.76
CA GLY A 291 -10.02 -8.78 25.11
C GLY A 291 -10.74 -10.13 25.08
N GLY A 292 -10.02 -11.18 24.72
CA GLY A 292 -10.55 -12.55 24.69
C GLY A 292 -11.38 -12.88 23.45
N SER A 293 -11.26 -12.07 22.41
CA SER A 293 -11.74 -12.40 21.07
C SER A 293 -10.78 -13.38 20.37
N PRO A 294 -11.11 -13.91 19.19
CA PRO A 294 -10.16 -14.69 18.39
C PRO A 294 -8.88 -13.90 18.04
N GLU A 295 -9.01 -12.58 17.86
CA GLU A 295 -7.91 -11.67 17.53
C GLU A 295 -8.19 -10.27 18.10
N ASP A 296 -7.62 -9.96 19.26
CA ASP A 296 -7.88 -8.69 19.97
C ASP A 296 -7.33 -7.47 19.20
N ALA A 297 -6.33 -7.67 18.34
CA ALA A 297 -5.77 -6.63 17.48
C ALA A 297 -6.78 -6.11 16.43
N CYS A 298 -7.84 -6.88 16.12
CA CYS A 298 -8.90 -6.42 15.22
C CYS A 298 -9.79 -5.31 15.80
N PHE A 299 -9.58 -4.87 17.05
CA PHE A 299 -10.41 -3.85 17.67
C PHE A 299 -9.60 -2.58 17.96
N ALA A 300 -10.02 -1.47 17.34
CA ALA A 300 -9.52 -0.14 17.64
C ALA A 300 -10.36 0.52 18.73
N ARG A 301 -9.72 1.34 19.58
CA ARG A 301 -10.39 2.13 20.62
C ARG A 301 -9.87 3.56 20.60
N ALA A 302 -10.73 4.50 20.27
CA ALA A 302 -10.46 5.92 20.33
C ALA A 302 -11.12 6.54 21.56
N VAL A 303 -10.43 7.47 22.24
CA VAL A 303 -10.98 8.25 23.35
C VAL A 303 -10.56 9.70 23.20
N ALA A 304 -11.53 10.58 23.01
CA ALA A 304 -11.35 12.03 23.08
C ALA A 304 -11.63 12.51 24.51
N LEU A 305 -10.82 13.45 25.00
CA LEU A 305 -10.97 14.04 26.34
C LEU A 305 -11.31 15.53 26.22
N HIS A 306 -12.17 16.01 27.10
CA HIS A 306 -12.36 17.43 27.36
C HIS A 306 -11.11 18.03 28.03
N GLY A 307 -11.01 19.35 28.02
CA GLY A 307 -9.89 20.06 28.67
C GLY A 307 -9.80 19.89 30.19
N ASP A 308 -10.85 19.40 30.85
CA ASP A 308 -10.85 19.04 32.27
C ASP A 308 -10.40 17.59 32.55
N GLY A 309 -10.07 16.83 31.50
CA GLY A 309 -9.65 15.43 31.56
C GLY A 309 -10.79 14.42 31.63
N SER A 310 -12.05 14.86 31.60
CA SER A 310 -13.21 13.97 31.44
C SER A 310 -13.32 13.48 29.99
N VAL A 311 -14.00 12.35 29.78
CA VAL A 311 -14.22 11.80 28.43
C VAL A 311 -15.19 12.70 27.69
N ALA A 312 -14.80 13.15 26.50
CA ALA A 312 -15.70 13.77 25.54
C ALA A 312 -16.42 12.70 24.74
N ASP A 313 -15.64 11.82 24.11
CA ASP A 313 -16.16 10.73 23.29
C ASP A 313 -15.31 9.48 23.47
N TYR A 314 -15.92 8.31 23.36
CA TYR A 314 -15.19 7.09 23.05
C TYR A 314 -15.86 6.36 21.91
N ALA A 315 -15.07 5.64 21.12
CA ALA A 315 -15.55 4.77 20.06
C ALA A 315 -14.70 3.49 19.99
N PHE A 316 -15.37 2.37 19.72
CA PHE A 316 -14.78 1.10 19.38
C PHE A 316 -15.13 0.75 17.94
N ALA A 317 -14.12 0.46 17.14
CA ALA A 317 -14.27 0.05 15.76
C ALA A 317 -13.58 -1.29 15.53
N ILE A 318 -14.07 -2.03 14.54
CA ILE A 318 -13.38 -3.21 14.03
C ILE A 318 -12.45 -2.70 12.93
N ASN A 319 -11.14 -2.97 13.09
CA ASN A 319 -10.12 -2.53 12.16
C ASN A 319 -10.10 -3.44 10.94
N ALA A 320 -11.08 -3.24 10.06
CA ALA A 320 -11.22 -3.95 8.81
C ALA A 320 -10.61 -3.12 7.67
N GLY A 321 -9.90 -3.80 6.77
CA GLY A 321 -9.06 -3.11 5.79
C GLY A 321 -9.79 -2.49 4.59
N GLU A 322 -9.13 -1.50 3.99
CA GLU A 322 -9.62 -0.69 2.88
C GLU A 322 -9.29 -1.30 1.51
N GLY A 323 -9.87 -0.73 0.45
CA GLY A 323 -9.41 -1.01 -0.91
C GLY A 323 -8.00 -0.49 -1.16
N ILE A 324 -7.76 0.78 -0.83
CA ILE A 324 -6.45 1.42 -0.83
C ILE A 324 -6.36 2.31 0.41
N ASP A 325 -5.24 2.17 1.11
CA ASP A 325 -4.88 2.92 2.30
C ASP A 325 -3.53 3.63 2.06
N ILE A 326 -3.46 4.93 2.33
CA ILE A 326 -2.23 5.72 2.21
C ILE A 326 -2.05 6.60 3.43
N HIS A 327 -0.88 6.48 4.04
CA HIS A 327 -0.45 7.35 5.12
C HIS A 327 0.87 8.01 4.76
N GLU A 328 0.88 9.33 4.86
CA GLU A 328 2.09 10.14 4.89
C GLU A 328 2.12 10.78 6.30
N ALA A 329 3.25 10.65 6.99
CA ALA A 329 3.40 11.18 8.35
C ALA A 329 4.32 12.41 8.50
N GLY A 330 5.12 12.70 7.48
CA GLY A 330 6.13 13.74 7.48
C GLY A 330 5.69 14.96 6.66
N PRO A 331 6.62 15.75 6.11
CA PRO A 331 6.25 16.92 5.29
C PRO A 331 6.07 16.60 3.79
N GLY A 332 6.10 15.34 3.38
CA GLY A 332 5.86 14.89 2.02
C GLY A 332 4.38 14.93 1.63
N SER A 333 4.07 14.97 0.33
CA SER A 333 2.68 15.05 -0.14
C SER A 333 2.11 13.72 -0.60
N ILE A 334 0.78 13.56 -0.51
CA ILE A 334 0.05 12.49 -1.19
C ILE A 334 -0.41 12.99 -2.57
N LEU A 335 0.14 12.40 -3.64
CA LEU A 335 -0.18 12.71 -5.02
C LEU A 335 -0.83 11.51 -5.72
N SER A 336 -2.15 11.53 -5.84
CA SER A 336 -2.93 10.39 -6.36
C SER A 336 -3.67 10.69 -7.66
N LEU A 337 -3.50 9.80 -8.65
CA LEU A 337 -4.31 9.74 -9.87
C LEU A 337 -4.88 8.32 -10.02
N VAL A 338 -6.19 8.20 -9.91
CA VAL A 338 -6.90 6.92 -10.06
C VAL A 338 -7.90 7.02 -11.22
N GLU A 339 -7.67 6.23 -12.26
CA GLU A 339 -8.47 6.23 -13.47
C GLU A 339 -9.15 4.87 -13.69
N ARG A 340 -10.46 4.89 -13.94
CA ARG A 340 -11.24 3.71 -14.33
C ARG A 340 -11.07 2.53 -13.37
N ALA A 341 -10.89 2.81 -12.08
CA ALA A 341 -10.77 1.79 -11.06
C ALA A 341 -12.14 1.36 -10.53
N GLY A 342 -12.27 0.08 -10.21
CA GLY A 342 -13.40 -0.46 -9.44
C GLY A 342 -12.98 -0.74 -8.00
N VAL A 343 -13.71 -0.18 -7.04
CA VAL A 343 -13.45 -0.33 -5.60
C VAL A 343 -14.72 -0.87 -4.94
N ILE A 344 -14.79 -2.18 -4.71
CA ILE A 344 -16.06 -2.87 -4.46
C ILE A 344 -16.00 -3.72 -3.21
N GLY A 345 -16.96 -3.56 -2.31
CA GLY A 345 -17.20 -4.54 -1.25
C GLY A 345 -16.09 -4.65 -0.21
N ASN A 346 -15.19 -3.67 -0.11
CA ASN A 346 -14.13 -3.69 0.90
C ASN A 346 -14.75 -3.52 2.30
N PHE A 347 -14.15 -4.17 3.29
CA PHE A 347 -14.69 -4.25 4.64
C PHE A 347 -14.39 -3.01 5.49
N GLY A 348 -13.47 -2.14 5.04
CA GLY A 348 -13.30 -0.76 5.47
C GLY A 348 -13.80 0.23 4.42
N ALA A 349 -13.10 1.35 4.27
CA ALA A 349 -13.34 2.33 3.22
C ALA A 349 -12.93 1.81 1.82
N GLY A 350 -13.38 2.49 0.77
CA GLY A 350 -12.91 2.26 -0.58
C GLY A 350 -11.47 2.76 -0.76
N LEU A 351 -11.28 4.07 -0.66
CA LEU A 351 -9.97 4.73 -0.52
C LEU A 351 -9.95 5.48 0.82
N ASP A 352 -8.87 5.39 1.56
CA ASP A 352 -8.62 6.20 2.76
C ASP A 352 -7.20 6.77 2.71
N TYR A 353 -7.08 8.10 2.65
CA TYR A 353 -5.81 8.81 2.62
C TYR A 353 -5.71 9.72 3.84
N ALA A 354 -4.60 9.59 4.58
CA ALA A 354 -4.26 10.46 5.69
C ALA A 354 -2.86 11.06 5.51
N GLU A 355 -2.79 12.39 5.57
CA GLU A 355 -1.54 13.15 5.67
C GLU A 355 -1.54 13.76 7.08
N ALA A 356 -0.44 13.58 7.82
CA ALA A 356 -0.30 14.08 9.18
C ALA A 356 0.57 15.33 9.39
N GLY A 357 1.44 15.67 8.44
CA GLY A 357 2.41 16.74 8.53
C GLY A 357 2.08 17.96 7.65
N GLU A 358 3.08 18.47 6.94
CA GLU A 358 2.99 19.78 6.25
C GLU A 358 2.81 19.64 4.74
N GLY A 359 2.65 18.42 4.23
CA GLY A 359 2.46 18.13 2.83
C GLY A 359 1.02 18.36 2.37
N ASP A 360 0.76 18.16 1.08
CA ASP A 360 -0.59 18.34 0.53
C ASP A 360 -1.20 16.99 0.15
N ILE A 361 -2.54 16.90 0.22
CA ILE A 361 -3.29 15.85 -0.47
C ILE A 361 -3.78 16.38 -1.81
N ARG A 362 -3.28 15.82 -2.91
CA ARG A 362 -3.79 16.06 -4.28
C ARG A 362 -4.33 14.77 -4.89
N SER A 363 -5.65 14.66 -4.94
CA SER A 363 -6.35 13.47 -5.41
C SER A 363 -7.16 13.74 -6.68
N THR A 364 -6.89 12.95 -7.73
CA THR A 364 -7.62 13.01 -9.00
C THR A 364 -8.30 11.67 -9.29
N LEU A 365 -9.64 11.66 -9.36
CA LEU A 365 -10.43 10.47 -9.65
C LEU A 365 -11.17 10.63 -11.00
N ILE A 366 -10.90 9.74 -11.96
CA ILE A 366 -11.49 9.81 -13.31
C ILE A 366 -12.20 8.51 -13.66
N GLY A 367 -13.53 8.55 -13.78
CA GLY A 367 -14.34 7.42 -14.19
C GLY A 367 -14.23 6.21 -13.26
N THR A 368 -13.97 6.46 -11.98
CA THR A 368 -13.90 5.44 -10.92
C THR A 368 -15.31 5.09 -10.43
N PHE A 369 -15.47 3.91 -9.85
CA PHE A 369 -16.67 3.58 -9.10
C PHE A 369 -16.32 2.85 -7.80
N ALA A 370 -16.85 3.36 -6.69
CA ALA A 370 -16.78 2.76 -5.37
C ALA A 370 -18.18 2.32 -4.95
N ARG A 371 -18.34 1.02 -4.69
CA ARG A 371 -19.65 0.44 -4.33
C ARG A 371 -19.58 -0.54 -3.19
N ASP A 372 -20.62 -0.52 -2.37
CA ASP A 372 -20.87 -1.53 -1.34
C ASP A 372 -19.69 -1.72 -0.37
N ASN A 373 -18.80 -0.73 -0.23
CA ASN A 373 -17.75 -0.74 0.79
C ASN A 373 -18.38 -0.48 2.16
N ALA A 374 -17.86 -1.04 3.24
CA ALA A 374 -18.48 -0.88 4.56
C ALA A 374 -18.30 0.53 5.14
N GLY A 375 -17.20 1.21 4.81
CA GLY A 375 -16.92 2.59 5.17
C GLY A 375 -17.25 3.59 4.06
N ASP A 376 -16.54 4.71 4.05
CA ASP A 376 -16.67 5.73 3.00
C ASP A 376 -16.21 5.19 1.65
N ALA A 377 -16.78 5.71 0.55
CA ALA A 377 -16.32 5.33 -0.78
C ALA A 377 -14.93 5.91 -1.09
N TYR A 378 -14.72 7.18 -0.75
CA TYR A 378 -13.48 7.92 -0.95
C TYR A 378 -13.26 8.89 0.22
N GLY A 379 -12.23 8.66 1.04
CA GLY A 379 -11.84 9.50 2.18
C GLY A 379 -10.47 10.14 2.00
N HIS A 380 -10.35 11.41 2.41
CA HIS A 380 -9.12 12.18 2.39
C HIS A 380 -9.10 13.09 3.62
N ARG A 381 -8.00 13.06 4.38
CA ARG A 381 -7.86 13.88 5.59
C ARG A 381 -6.43 14.38 5.74
N GLU A 382 -6.30 15.71 5.76
CA GLU A 382 -5.08 16.45 6.02
C GLU A 382 -5.13 16.99 7.45
N MET A 383 -4.21 16.54 8.31
CA MET A 383 -4.22 16.87 9.73
C MET A 383 -3.28 18.03 10.10
N GLY A 384 -2.32 18.37 9.24
CA GLY A 384 -1.37 19.44 9.50
C GLY A 384 -1.48 20.58 8.48
N PRO A 385 -0.47 21.48 8.40
CA PRO A 385 -0.53 22.65 7.55
C PRO A 385 -0.28 22.27 6.08
N GLY A 386 -1.33 21.84 5.39
CA GLY A 386 -1.31 21.37 4.01
C GLY A 386 -2.63 21.62 3.28
N ASP A 387 -2.61 21.68 1.94
CA ASP A 387 -3.83 21.85 1.14
C ASP A 387 -4.48 20.50 0.79
N VAL A 388 -5.81 20.46 0.81
CA VAL A 388 -6.59 19.33 0.27
C VAL A 388 -7.19 19.71 -1.08
N THR A 389 -6.66 19.13 -2.16
CA THR A 389 -7.18 19.35 -3.52
C THR A 389 -7.78 18.08 -4.12
N GLY A 390 -9.11 18.12 -4.36
CA GLY A 390 -9.85 17.06 -5.05
C GLY A 390 -10.25 17.44 -6.49
N SER A 391 -9.94 16.58 -7.46
CA SER A 391 -10.37 16.71 -8.86
C SER A 391 -11.12 15.45 -9.32
N LEU A 392 -12.44 15.55 -9.44
CA LEU A 392 -13.32 14.40 -9.64
C LEU A 392 -14.06 14.50 -10.97
N VAL A 393 -13.95 13.50 -11.85
CA VAL A 393 -14.63 13.49 -13.14
C VAL A 393 -15.30 12.14 -13.38
N GLY A 394 -16.63 12.10 -13.36
CA GLY A 394 -17.38 10.87 -13.61
C GLY A 394 -17.21 9.80 -12.54
N ALA A 395 -16.79 10.18 -11.33
CA ALA A 395 -16.66 9.26 -10.20
C ALA A 395 -18.04 8.90 -9.62
N VAL A 396 -18.18 7.66 -9.17
CA VAL A 396 -19.42 7.10 -8.65
C VAL A 396 -19.20 6.54 -7.25
N ALA A 397 -20.03 6.94 -6.29
CA ALA A 397 -20.15 6.34 -4.97
C ALA A 397 -21.58 5.81 -4.79
N GLU A 398 -21.76 4.50 -4.57
CA GLU A 398 -23.09 3.91 -4.47
C GLU A 398 -23.15 2.75 -3.48
N GLY A 399 -24.09 2.77 -2.54
CA GLY A 399 -24.32 1.64 -1.64
C GLY A 399 -23.28 1.48 -0.52
N ASN A 400 -22.38 2.45 -0.31
CA ASN A 400 -21.34 2.34 0.71
C ASN A 400 -21.94 2.53 2.12
N GLY A 401 -21.36 1.91 3.13
CA GLY A 401 -21.84 1.97 4.52
C GLY A 401 -21.51 3.28 5.22
N GLY A 402 -20.52 4.04 4.74
CA GLY A 402 -20.23 5.41 5.12
C GLY A 402 -20.83 6.43 4.13
N ARG A 403 -20.07 7.49 3.85
CA ARG A 403 -20.37 8.58 2.93
C ARG A 403 -19.83 8.28 1.52
N GLY A 404 -20.24 9.11 0.56
CA GLY A 404 -19.79 8.96 -0.83
C GLY A 404 -18.39 9.50 -1.07
N PHE A 405 -18.20 10.80 -0.83
CA PHE A 405 -16.92 11.49 -1.01
C PHE A 405 -16.64 12.34 0.23
N VAL A 406 -15.48 12.19 0.85
CA VAL A 406 -15.07 12.90 2.07
C VAL A 406 -13.72 13.57 1.82
N PHE A 407 -13.63 14.84 2.19
CA PHE A 407 -12.42 15.65 2.16
C PHE A 407 -12.38 16.50 3.43
N GLU A 408 -11.31 16.38 4.21
CA GLU A 408 -11.14 17.07 5.49
C GLU A 408 -9.78 17.77 5.53
N GLU A 409 -9.77 19.05 5.84
CA GLU A 409 -8.59 19.85 6.19
C GLU A 409 -8.75 20.33 7.64
N ASP A 410 -7.89 19.84 8.52
CA ASP A 410 -7.92 20.12 9.95
C ASP A 410 -6.91 21.18 10.41
N GLY A 411 -5.94 21.53 9.55
CA GLY A 411 -4.76 22.32 9.88
C GLY A 411 -4.80 23.80 9.46
N ALA A 412 -3.87 24.21 8.59
CA ALA A 412 -3.71 25.62 8.20
C ALA A 412 -3.60 25.83 6.68
N GLY A 413 -4.20 24.93 5.89
CA GLY A 413 -4.27 25.02 4.43
C GLY A 413 -5.69 25.20 3.90
N ASP A 414 -5.80 25.23 2.58
CA ASP A 414 -7.06 25.41 1.86
C ASP A 414 -7.64 24.07 1.39
N LEU A 415 -8.95 23.86 1.62
CA LEU A 415 -9.71 22.78 0.99
C LEU A 415 -10.30 23.25 -0.35
N THR A 416 -9.93 22.60 -1.46
CA THR A 416 -10.52 22.84 -2.79
C THR A 416 -10.95 21.54 -3.46
N VAL A 417 -12.25 21.38 -3.73
CA VAL A 417 -12.79 20.22 -4.46
C VAL A 417 -13.55 20.67 -5.69
N THR A 418 -13.17 20.14 -6.86
CA THR A 418 -13.90 20.31 -8.11
C THR A 418 -14.42 18.97 -8.60
N GLY A 419 -15.74 18.88 -8.78
CA GLY A 419 -16.43 17.68 -9.26
C GLY A 419 -17.22 17.93 -10.53
N TYR A 420 -17.16 16.99 -11.48
CA TYR A 420 -17.98 17.04 -12.69
C TYR A 420 -18.59 15.66 -13.00
N ARG A 421 -19.91 15.62 -13.20
CA ARG A 421 -20.68 14.38 -13.46
C ARG A 421 -20.50 13.32 -12.38
N LEU A 422 -20.48 13.74 -11.13
CA LEU A 422 -20.41 12.81 -10.00
C LEU A 422 -21.76 12.15 -9.79
N ARG A 423 -21.75 10.94 -9.23
CA ARG A 423 -22.97 10.28 -8.74
C ARG A 423 -22.73 9.75 -7.34
N SER A 424 -23.57 10.16 -6.40
CA SER A 424 -23.57 9.66 -5.02
C SER A 424 -25.00 9.30 -4.64
N GLN A 425 -25.26 8.03 -4.31
CA GLN A 425 -26.60 7.57 -3.93
C GLN A 425 -26.57 6.31 -3.07
N TYR A 426 -27.56 6.18 -2.18
CA TYR A 426 -27.76 4.99 -1.34
C TYR A 426 -26.56 4.69 -0.43
N ASN A 427 -25.76 5.70 -0.11
CA ASN A 427 -24.75 5.56 0.92
C ASN A 427 -25.47 5.61 2.28
N ASN A 428 -25.19 4.62 3.13
CA ASN A 428 -25.97 4.28 4.32
C ASN A 428 -25.34 4.80 5.62
N GLY A 429 -24.28 5.60 5.53
CA GLY A 429 -23.74 6.31 6.69
C GLY A 429 -24.70 7.39 7.17
N GLU A 430 -24.63 7.76 8.45
CA GLU A 430 -25.30 8.96 8.96
C GLU A 430 -24.58 10.21 8.42
N GLY A 431 -24.72 10.50 7.12
CA GLY A 431 -23.97 11.57 6.49
C GLY A 431 -24.34 11.86 5.03
N PRO A 432 -23.80 12.95 4.48
CA PRO A 432 -24.07 13.37 3.12
C PRO A 432 -23.40 12.46 2.08
N GLY A 433 -23.84 12.59 0.83
CA GLY A 433 -23.18 11.98 -0.32
C GLY A 433 -21.82 12.61 -0.65
N VAL A 434 -21.62 13.88 -0.30
CA VAL A 434 -20.35 14.61 -0.35
C VAL A 434 -20.20 15.38 0.95
N GLU A 435 -19.11 15.15 1.67
CA GLU A 435 -18.70 15.90 2.86
C GLU A 435 -17.39 16.63 2.58
N ALA A 436 -17.34 17.90 2.96
CA ALA A 436 -16.13 18.73 2.88
C ALA A 436 -16.00 19.55 4.16
N LEU A 437 -14.92 19.35 4.90
CA LEU A 437 -14.69 20.00 6.18
C LEU A 437 -13.40 20.84 6.09
N GLN A 438 -13.55 22.16 6.21
CA GLN A 438 -12.47 23.10 6.50
C GLN A 438 -12.58 23.46 7.98
N MET A 439 -11.83 22.75 8.82
CA MET A 439 -11.84 22.91 10.27
C MET A 439 -10.71 23.85 10.73
N GLY A 440 -9.64 23.89 9.94
CA GLY A 440 -8.45 24.68 10.13
C GLY A 440 -8.53 26.16 9.71
N ASP A 441 -7.41 26.86 9.87
CA ASP A 441 -7.21 28.21 9.33
C ASP A 441 -7.05 28.12 7.80
N GLY A 442 -8.04 28.53 7.03
CA GLY A 442 -7.96 28.45 5.57
C GLY A 442 -9.29 28.77 4.89
N ALA A 443 -9.33 28.64 3.58
CA ALA A 443 -10.55 28.78 2.78
C ALA A 443 -10.97 27.42 2.21
N GLY A 444 -12.23 27.05 2.49
CA GLY A 444 -12.86 25.88 1.90
C GLY A 444 -13.70 26.24 0.67
N ALA A 445 -13.56 25.52 -0.43
CA ALA A 445 -14.39 25.65 -1.63
C ALA A 445 -14.70 24.30 -2.29
N VAL A 446 -15.98 24.07 -2.58
CA VAL A 446 -16.47 22.90 -3.33
C VAL A 446 -17.28 23.38 -4.53
N THR A 447 -16.92 22.95 -5.74
CA THR A 447 -17.68 23.23 -6.96
C THR A 447 -18.08 21.92 -7.64
N LEU A 448 -19.39 21.65 -7.75
CA LEU A 448 -19.93 20.44 -8.38
C LEU A 448 -20.77 20.79 -9.62
N GLY A 449 -20.33 20.35 -10.79
CA GLY A 449 -21.06 20.52 -12.06
C GLY A 449 -21.72 19.24 -12.57
N GLN A 450 -22.94 19.35 -13.09
CA GLN A 450 -23.69 18.23 -13.71
C GLN A 450 -23.74 16.95 -12.85
N SER A 451 -23.76 17.09 -11.53
CA SER A 451 -23.62 15.98 -10.58
C SER A 451 -24.96 15.57 -9.97
N GLN A 452 -25.11 14.27 -9.70
CA GLN A 452 -26.29 13.66 -9.08
C GLN A 452 -25.93 13.19 -7.67
N ILE A 453 -26.08 14.06 -6.68
CA ILE A 453 -25.77 13.78 -5.29
C ILE A 453 -27.09 13.62 -4.52
N ASN A 454 -27.64 12.41 -4.56
CA ASN A 454 -28.95 12.12 -3.96
C ASN A 454 -28.89 12.10 -2.43
N ASP A 455 -27.73 11.77 -1.87
CA ASP A 455 -27.51 11.69 -0.42
C ASP A 455 -27.15 13.07 0.18
N GLY A 456 -27.17 14.14 -0.62
CA GLY A 456 -26.89 15.51 -0.15
C GLY A 456 -25.42 15.90 -0.13
N VAL A 457 -25.17 17.19 0.11
CA VAL A 457 -23.82 17.77 0.22
C VAL A 457 -23.75 18.54 1.53
N GLU A 458 -22.70 18.31 2.31
CA GLU A 458 -22.40 19.05 3.53
C GLU A 458 -21.04 19.74 3.40
N GLY A 459 -20.99 20.99 3.85
CA GLY A 459 -19.77 21.78 3.91
C GLY A 459 -19.69 22.48 5.26
N VAL A 460 -18.61 22.26 6.01
CA VAL A 460 -18.29 23.01 7.24
C VAL A 460 -17.08 23.88 6.93
N GLY A 461 -17.17 25.19 7.12
CA GLY A 461 -16.10 26.12 6.74
C GLY A 461 -15.88 26.28 5.22
N VAL A 462 -16.78 25.71 4.40
CA VAL A 462 -16.63 25.57 2.94
C VAL A 462 -17.73 26.31 2.19
N GLU A 463 -17.36 27.03 1.13
CA GLU A 463 -18.30 27.56 0.14
C GLU A 463 -18.67 26.46 -0.87
N VAL A 464 -19.95 26.08 -0.92
CA VAL A 464 -20.46 25.05 -1.83
C VAL A 464 -21.20 25.68 -3.02
N THR A 465 -20.71 25.42 -4.23
CA THR A 465 -21.33 25.82 -5.50
C THR A 465 -21.80 24.60 -6.28
N LEU A 466 -23.06 24.60 -6.70
CA LEU A 466 -23.67 23.56 -7.51
C LEU A 466 -24.06 24.15 -8.88
N ASP A 467 -23.37 23.71 -9.94
CA ASP A 467 -23.65 24.07 -11.33
C ASP A 467 -24.53 23.00 -11.97
N GLU A 468 -25.78 23.36 -12.32
CA GLU A 468 -26.75 22.44 -12.95
C GLU A 468 -26.32 21.89 -14.32
#